data_AF-A0A7K4SH93-F1
#
_entry.id   AF-A0A7K4SH93-F1
#
_cell.length_a   1.000
_cell.length_b   1.000
_cell.length_c   1.000
_cell.angle_alpha   90.00
_cell.angle_beta   90.00
_cell.angle_gamma   90.00
#
_symmetry.space_group_name_H-M   'P 1'
#
loop_
_entity.id
_entity.type
_entity.pdbx_description
1 polymer ?
#
loop_
_entity_poly.entity_id
_entity_poly.type
_entity_poly.pdbx_seq_one_letter_code
_entity_poly.pdbx_strand_id
1 'polypeptide(L)'
;PAKKMNREKVGSTYQMLLKVMETYPHLQIYTLTEEKMAYCDDVFQNETGKNRIKSGSFLSTGWFTMILAMELCEQICVFGMVSDSYCREKNHSSVPYHYFEKGRLDECKMYLVHERARRAGHRFITEKAIFSRWAKKRNIIFTHPSWAGR
;
A
#
# COMPACT_ATOMS: atom_id res chain seq x y z
N PRO A 1 -9.08 -10.22 -6.93
CA PRO A 1 -9.84 -8.95 -7.04
C PRO A 1 -10.92 -8.97 -8.11
N ALA A 2 -10.56 -9.26 -9.37
CA ALA A 2 -11.47 -9.22 -10.53
C ALA A 2 -12.80 -9.96 -10.31
N LYS A 3 -12.78 -11.20 -9.77
CA LYS A 3 -14.01 -11.97 -9.49
C LYS A 3 -14.96 -11.27 -8.50
N LYS A 4 -14.43 -10.65 -7.44
CA LYS A 4 -15.24 -10.02 -6.38
C LYS A 4 -15.79 -8.65 -6.77
N MET A 5 -15.10 -7.95 -7.68
CA MET A 5 -15.46 -6.62 -8.17
C MET A 5 -16.12 -6.65 -9.57
N ASN A 6 -16.41 -7.83 -10.09
CA ASN A 6 -17.00 -7.98 -11.42
C ASN A 6 -18.40 -7.33 -11.45
N ARG A 7 -18.62 -6.42 -12.40
CA ARG A 7 -19.89 -5.68 -12.52
C ARG A 7 -20.99 -6.49 -13.20
N GLU A 8 -20.65 -7.25 -14.24
CA GLU A 8 -21.59 -8.04 -15.05
C GLU A 8 -22.17 -9.23 -14.26
N LYS A 9 -21.30 -9.95 -13.57
CA LYS A 9 -21.61 -11.13 -12.76
C LYS A 9 -21.96 -10.78 -11.31
N VAL A 10 -22.12 -9.48 -11.01
CA VAL A 10 -22.49 -8.93 -9.71
C VAL A 10 -21.66 -9.55 -8.58
N GLY A 11 -20.34 -9.36 -8.67
CA GLY A 11 -19.40 -9.83 -7.66
C GLY A 11 -19.77 -9.34 -6.27
N SER A 12 -19.55 -10.16 -5.24
CA SER A 12 -20.05 -9.88 -3.89
C SER A 12 -19.59 -8.55 -3.29
N THR A 13 -18.37 -8.10 -3.60
CA THR A 13 -17.89 -6.78 -3.15
C THR A 13 -18.57 -5.66 -3.94
N TYR A 14 -18.72 -5.81 -5.26
CA TYR A 14 -19.43 -4.82 -6.07
C TYR A 14 -20.89 -4.65 -5.63
N GLN A 15 -21.58 -5.75 -5.35
CA GLN A 15 -22.96 -5.71 -4.84
C GLN A 15 -23.06 -4.98 -3.49
N MET A 16 -22.10 -5.20 -2.59
CA MET A 16 -22.06 -4.49 -1.32
C MET A 16 -21.86 -2.98 -1.53
N LEU A 17 -20.97 -2.58 -2.44
CA LEU A 17 -20.75 -1.16 -2.74
C LEU A 17 -22.02 -0.50 -3.29
N LEU A 18 -22.78 -1.18 -4.15
CA LEU A 18 -24.08 -0.67 -4.63
C LEU A 18 -25.07 -0.43 -3.48
N LYS A 19 -25.17 -1.35 -2.52
CA LYS A 19 -26.02 -1.18 -1.33
C LYS A 19 -25.57 0.00 -0.47
N VAL A 20 -24.26 0.20 -0.32
CA VAL A 20 -23.71 1.35 0.41
C VAL A 20 -24.08 2.66 -0.28
N MET A 21 -23.98 2.74 -1.61
CA MET A 21 -24.36 3.94 -2.37
C MET A 21 -25.86 4.23 -2.29
N GLU A 22 -26.69 3.19 -2.30
CA GLU A 22 -28.15 3.33 -2.10
C GLU A 22 -28.48 3.83 -0.69
N THR A 23 -27.78 3.31 0.33
CA THR A 23 -27.99 3.69 1.74
C THR A 23 -27.49 5.11 2.03
N TYR A 24 -26.40 5.53 1.39
CA TYR A 24 -25.74 6.82 1.61
C TYR A 24 -25.61 7.59 0.29
N PRO A 25 -26.68 8.26 -0.18
CA PRO A 25 -26.72 8.84 -1.53
C PRO A 25 -25.73 9.98 -1.77
N HIS A 26 -25.21 10.61 -0.71
CA HIS A 26 -24.18 11.64 -0.80
C HIS A 26 -22.74 11.09 -0.76
N LEU A 27 -22.56 9.78 -0.51
CA LEU A 27 -21.25 9.17 -0.46
C LEU A 27 -20.70 8.97 -1.88
N GLN A 28 -19.50 9.47 -2.12
CA GLN A 28 -18.77 9.23 -3.36
C GLN A 28 -17.85 8.03 -3.21
N ILE A 29 -18.08 6.98 -4.01
CA ILE A 29 -17.26 5.77 -4.04
C ILE A 29 -16.53 5.70 -5.38
N TYR A 30 -15.22 5.52 -5.31
CA TYR A 30 -14.36 5.40 -6.48
C TYR A 30 -13.69 4.03 -6.52
N THR A 31 -13.46 3.54 -7.73
CA THR A 31 -12.70 2.31 -7.99
C THR A 31 -11.62 2.60 -9.01
N LEU A 32 -10.42 2.05 -8.81
CA LEU A 32 -9.41 2.05 -9.87
C LEU A 32 -9.93 1.30 -11.10
N THR A 33 -9.69 1.86 -12.27
CA THR A 33 -9.98 1.20 -13.55
C THR A 33 -9.04 0.01 -13.75
N GLU A 34 -9.43 -0.93 -14.61
CA GLU A 34 -8.55 -2.07 -14.94
C GLU A 34 -7.23 -1.60 -15.57
N GLU A 35 -7.29 -0.54 -16.39
CA GLU A 35 -6.11 0.12 -16.95
C GLU A 35 -5.19 0.67 -15.86
N LYS A 36 -5.71 1.42 -14.88
CA LYS A 36 -4.89 1.96 -13.78
C LYS A 36 -4.36 0.86 -12.86
N MET A 37 -5.09 -0.23 -12.70
CA MET A 37 -4.60 -1.42 -12.00
C MET A 37 -3.42 -2.06 -12.76
N ALA A 38 -3.51 -2.18 -14.09
CA ALA A 38 -2.42 -2.69 -14.91
C ALA A 38 -1.20 -1.75 -14.90
N TYR A 39 -1.43 -0.44 -14.98
CA TYR A 39 -0.37 0.56 -14.85
C TYR A 39 0.42 0.41 -13.54
N CYS A 40 -0.27 0.18 -12.41
CA CYS A 40 0.40 -0.07 -11.13
C CYS A 40 1.26 -1.34 -11.14
N ASP A 41 0.83 -2.39 -11.85
CA ASP A 41 1.59 -3.62 -12.05
C ASP A 41 2.83 -3.37 -12.94
N ASP A 42 2.71 -2.55 -13.98
CA ASP A 42 3.80 -2.20 -14.89
C ASP A 42 4.86 -1.33 -14.21
N VAL A 43 4.45 -0.33 -13.42
CA VAL A 43 5.37 0.47 -12.61
C VAL A 43 6.16 -0.43 -11.66
N PHE A 44 5.51 -1.41 -11.03
CA PHE A 44 6.20 -2.35 -10.14
C PHE A 44 7.20 -3.23 -10.91
N GLN A 45 6.81 -3.73 -12.07
CA GLN A 45 7.70 -4.52 -12.92
C GLN A 45 8.91 -3.69 -13.37
N ASN A 46 8.72 -2.43 -13.75
CA ASN A 46 9.79 -1.54 -14.19
C ASN A 46 10.75 -1.19 -13.05
N GLU A 47 10.24 -1.00 -11.84
CA GLU A 47 11.05 -0.67 -10.65
C GLU A 47 11.82 -1.87 -10.08
N THR A 48 11.35 -3.09 -10.32
CA THR A 48 11.89 -4.31 -9.67
C THR A 48 12.48 -5.33 -10.64
N GLY A 49 12.20 -5.20 -11.95
CA GLY A 49 12.46 -6.23 -12.95
C GLY A 49 11.58 -7.49 -12.78
N LYS A 50 10.58 -7.47 -11.89
CA LYS A 50 9.76 -8.65 -11.57
C LYS A 50 8.31 -8.44 -11.94
N ASN A 51 7.79 -9.29 -12.81
CA ASN A 51 6.35 -9.32 -13.07
C ASN A 51 5.58 -9.73 -11.80
N ARG A 52 4.60 -8.92 -11.39
CA ARG A 52 3.82 -9.14 -10.17
C ARG A 52 3.08 -10.48 -10.20
N ILE A 53 2.37 -10.79 -11.29
CA ILE A 53 1.55 -12.01 -11.42
C ILE A 53 2.45 -13.24 -11.36
N LYS A 54 3.53 -13.28 -12.16
CA LYS A 54 4.46 -14.40 -12.20
C LYS A 54 5.18 -14.62 -10.86
N SER A 55 5.52 -13.54 -10.16
CA SER A 55 6.16 -13.63 -8.84
C SER A 55 5.18 -13.94 -7.70
N GLY A 56 3.88 -13.97 -7.98
CA GLY A 56 2.84 -14.21 -6.97
C GLY A 56 2.77 -13.13 -5.90
N SER A 57 3.31 -11.93 -6.16
CA SER A 57 3.32 -10.81 -5.21
C SER A 57 2.00 -10.06 -5.25
N PHE A 58 1.61 -9.44 -4.13
CA PHE A 58 0.54 -8.44 -4.08
C PHE A 58 1.15 -7.07 -3.83
N LEU A 59 0.69 -6.07 -4.57
CA LEU A 59 0.99 -4.67 -4.26
C LEU A 59 0.21 -4.28 -3.02
N SER A 60 0.85 -3.55 -2.10
CA SER A 60 0.15 -3.04 -0.92
C SER A 60 -0.81 -1.92 -1.31
N THR A 61 -1.80 -1.62 -0.45
CA THR A 61 -2.62 -0.42 -0.60
C THR A 61 -1.76 0.84 -0.66
N GLY A 62 -0.65 0.89 0.10
CA GLY A 62 0.29 2.00 0.09
C GLY A 62 0.94 2.24 -1.28
N TRP A 63 1.19 1.19 -2.07
CA TRP A 63 1.68 1.31 -3.44
C TRP A 63 0.68 2.04 -4.34
N PHE A 64 -0.58 1.59 -4.35
CA PHE A 64 -1.65 2.24 -5.12
C PHE A 64 -1.85 3.69 -4.68
N THR A 65 -1.86 3.96 -3.37
CA THR A 65 -2.01 5.31 -2.83
C THR A 65 -0.85 6.22 -3.23
N MET A 66 0.39 5.73 -3.21
CA MET A 66 1.55 6.53 -3.60
C MET A 66 1.49 6.91 -5.08
N ILE A 67 1.15 5.98 -5.96
CA ILE A 67 0.97 6.25 -7.40
C ILE A 67 -0.15 7.27 -7.62
N LEU A 68 -1.29 7.08 -6.97
CA LEU A 68 -2.41 8.02 -7.07
C LEU A 68 -2.01 9.42 -6.60
N ALA A 69 -1.33 9.54 -5.46
CA ALA A 69 -0.88 10.83 -4.94
C ALA A 69 0.13 11.51 -5.88
N MET A 70 1.00 10.75 -6.56
CA MET A 70 1.92 11.30 -7.57
C MET A 70 1.22 11.83 -8.82
N GLU A 71 -0.02 11.41 -9.10
CA GLU A 71 -0.82 11.94 -10.21
C GLU A 71 -1.64 13.17 -9.80
N LEU A 72 -2.02 13.28 -8.52
CA LEU A 72 -2.96 14.29 -8.04
C LEU A 72 -2.31 15.47 -7.30
N CYS A 73 -1.13 15.29 -6.74
CA CYS A 73 -0.52 16.25 -5.81
C CYS A 73 0.81 16.80 -6.34
N GLU A 74 1.04 18.10 -6.11
CA GLU A 74 2.34 18.74 -6.36
C GLU A 74 3.38 18.38 -5.29
N GLN A 75 2.94 18.18 -4.06
CA GLN A 75 3.74 17.75 -2.91
C GLN A 75 3.02 16.63 -2.16
N ILE A 76 3.78 15.62 -1.73
CA ILE A 76 3.26 14.47 -0.98
C ILE A 76 3.97 14.40 0.37
N CYS A 77 3.23 14.49 1.47
CA CYS A 77 3.75 14.28 2.82
C CYS A 77 3.36 12.90 3.32
N VAL A 78 4.33 12.07 3.66
CA VAL A 78 4.15 10.68 4.08
C VAL A 78 4.41 10.56 5.58
N PHE A 79 3.43 10.00 6.30
CA PHE A 79 3.50 9.76 7.74
C PHE A 79 3.37 8.27 8.04
N GLY A 80 3.94 7.84 9.17
CA GLY A 80 3.78 6.46 9.65
C GLY A 80 4.46 5.41 8.77
N MET A 81 5.48 5.79 8.00
CA MET A 81 6.22 4.87 7.13
C MET A 81 7.70 4.86 7.48
N VAL A 82 8.16 3.80 8.14
CA VAL A 82 9.60 3.57 8.40
C VAL A 82 10.39 3.33 7.11
N SER A 83 11.72 3.52 7.17
CA SER A 83 12.63 3.25 6.06
C SER A 83 12.72 1.76 5.71
N ASP A 84 13.27 1.43 4.54
CA ASP A 84 13.53 0.05 4.12
C ASP A 84 14.69 -0.62 4.88
N SER A 85 15.50 0.17 5.59
CA SER A 85 16.58 -0.30 6.45
C SER A 85 16.12 -0.55 7.90
N TYR A 86 15.03 0.08 8.34
CA TYR A 86 14.61 0.14 9.75
C TYR A 86 14.64 -1.24 10.45
N CYS A 87 14.00 -2.25 9.85
CA CYS A 87 13.93 -3.60 10.42
C CYS A 87 15.25 -4.41 10.37
N ARG A 88 16.32 -3.83 9.85
CA ARG A 88 17.69 -4.40 9.86
C ARG A 88 18.63 -3.64 10.80
N GLU A 89 18.22 -2.49 11.32
CA GLU A 89 19.02 -1.67 12.22
C GLU A 89 19.10 -2.32 13.60
N LYS A 90 20.29 -2.39 14.19
CA LYS A 90 20.52 -3.11 15.46
C LYS A 90 19.70 -2.55 16.64
N ASN A 91 19.38 -1.26 16.61
CA ASN A 91 18.75 -0.53 17.71
C ASN A 91 17.33 -0.05 17.36
N HIS A 92 16.65 -0.67 16.39
CA HIS A 92 15.27 -0.31 16.09
C HIS A 92 14.35 -0.66 17.27
N SER A 93 13.32 0.14 17.51
CA SER A 93 12.31 -0.19 18.51
C SER A 93 11.36 -1.25 17.93
N SER A 94 11.02 -2.25 18.74
CA SER A 94 9.88 -3.13 18.44
C SER A 94 8.60 -2.37 18.75
N VAL A 95 7.74 -2.24 17.75
CA VAL A 95 6.51 -1.46 17.82
C VAL A 95 5.35 -2.26 17.23
N PRO A 96 4.10 -1.99 17.66
CA PRO A 96 2.92 -2.58 17.03
C PRO A 96 2.87 -2.31 15.52
N TYR A 97 2.39 -3.29 14.76
CA TYR A 97 2.22 -3.20 13.31
C TYR A 97 1.26 -2.09 12.88
N HIS A 98 0.23 -1.84 13.69
CA HIS A 98 -0.67 -0.70 13.52
C HIS A 98 -0.68 0.16 14.79
N TYR A 99 -0.64 1.49 14.62
CA TYR A 99 -0.62 2.45 15.72
C TYR A 99 -1.86 2.40 16.62
N PHE A 100 -3.00 1.92 16.10
CA PHE A 100 -4.26 1.81 16.85
C PHE A 100 -4.48 0.43 17.49
N GLU A 101 -3.61 -0.55 17.20
CA GLU A 101 -3.74 -1.89 17.76
C GLU A 101 -3.03 -2.02 19.10
N LYS A 102 -3.59 -2.84 20.00
CA LYS A 102 -3.01 -3.16 21.31
C LYS A 102 -1.80 -4.12 21.24
N GLY A 103 -0.91 -3.95 20.27
CA GLY A 103 0.39 -4.64 20.21
C GLY A 103 0.35 -6.15 19.92
N ARG A 104 -0.66 -6.66 19.22
CA ARG A 104 -0.75 -8.09 18.90
C ARG A 104 0.26 -8.57 17.86
N LEU A 105 0.68 -7.68 16.95
CA LEU A 105 1.59 -7.99 15.85
C LEU A 105 2.72 -6.97 15.86
N ASP A 106 3.95 -7.44 15.76
CA ASP A 106 5.15 -6.60 15.61
C ASP A 106 5.29 -6.14 14.15
N GLU A 107 5.61 -4.86 13.96
CA GLU A 107 5.71 -4.23 12.64
C GLU A 107 6.75 -4.93 11.76
N CYS A 108 7.98 -5.09 12.26
CA CYS A 108 9.08 -5.65 11.48
C CYS A 108 8.88 -7.13 11.19
N LYS A 109 8.32 -7.89 12.13
CA LYS A 109 7.94 -9.29 11.91
C LYS A 109 6.92 -9.41 10.77
N MET A 110 5.91 -8.55 10.76
CA MET A 110 4.91 -8.52 9.68
C MET A 110 5.56 -8.20 8.33
N TYR A 111 6.38 -7.16 8.28
CA TYR A 111 7.08 -6.78 7.06
C TYR A 111 7.96 -7.89 6.51
N LEU A 112 8.78 -8.52 7.35
CA LEU A 112 9.70 -9.57 6.94
C LEU A 112 8.99 -10.85 6.47
N VAL A 113 7.89 -11.23 7.13
CA VAL A 113 7.08 -12.39 6.73
C VAL A 113 6.50 -12.18 5.32
N HIS A 114 5.90 -11.02 5.06
CA HIS A 114 5.35 -10.70 3.75
C HIS A 114 6.44 -10.55 2.69
N GLU A 115 7.53 -9.84 3.00
CA GLU A 115 8.64 -9.61 2.08
C GLU A 115 9.22 -10.93 1.56
N ARG A 116 9.38 -11.92 2.44
CA ARG A 116 9.98 -13.23 2.13
C ARG A 116 8.99 -14.26 1.59
N ALA A 117 7.68 -14.01 1.68
CA ALA A 117 6.67 -14.98 1.27
C ALA A 117 6.78 -15.28 -0.24
N ARG A 118 6.86 -16.56 -0.61
CA ARG A 118 7.02 -16.99 -2.01
C ARG A 118 5.83 -16.60 -2.88
N ARG A 119 4.63 -16.57 -2.31
CA ARG A 119 3.37 -16.19 -2.97
C ARG A 119 2.48 -15.50 -1.96
N ALA A 120 1.53 -14.71 -2.45
CA ALA A 120 0.53 -13.98 -1.69
C ALA A 120 1.07 -12.97 -0.65
N GLY A 121 2.38 -12.71 -0.64
CA GLY A 121 2.99 -11.68 0.19
C GLY A 121 2.99 -10.32 -0.47
N HIS A 122 3.03 -9.28 0.36
CA HIS A 122 3.38 -7.94 -0.07
C HIS A 122 4.89 -7.78 -0.07
N ARG A 123 5.41 -6.85 -0.87
CA ARG A 123 6.84 -6.54 -0.89
C ARG A 123 7.11 -5.25 -0.12
N PHE A 124 6.67 -5.20 1.14
CA PHE A 124 6.66 -3.98 1.95
C PHE A 124 8.02 -3.27 2.04
N ILE A 125 9.12 -4.02 2.18
CA ILE A 125 10.47 -3.45 2.26
C ILE A 125 10.91 -2.99 0.87
N THR A 126 10.64 -3.79 -0.16
CA THR A 126 10.94 -3.40 -1.55
C THR A 126 10.17 -2.13 -1.96
N GLU A 127 8.89 -2.04 -1.64
CA GLU A 127 8.04 -0.87 -1.93
C GLU A 127 8.57 0.38 -1.21
N LYS A 128 8.93 0.28 0.08
CA LYS A 128 9.55 1.40 0.83
C LYS A 128 10.86 1.87 0.18
N ALA A 129 11.71 0.94 -0.26
CA ALA A 129 12.95 1.27 -0.95
C ALA A 129 12.67 2.00 -2.29
N ILE A 130 11.61 1.62 -3.01
CA ILE A 130 11.17 2.30 -4.22
C ILE A 130 10.67 3.71 -3.89
N PHE A 131 9.82 3.88 -2.88
CA PHE A 131 9.28 5.18 -2.50
C PHE A 131 10.40 6.15 -2.07
N SER A 132 11.41 5.66 -1.35
CA SER A 132 12.61 6.42 -1.02
C SER A 132 13.37 6.89 -2.27
N ARG A 133 13.44 6.06 -3.33
CA ARG A 133 14.03 6.49 -4.61
C ARG A 133 13.16 7.51 -5.35
N TRP A 134 11.83 7.37 -5.32
CA TRP A 134 10.92 8.33 -5.93
C TRP A 134 11.03 9.71 -5.26
N ALA A 135 11.19 9.75 -3.93
CA ALA A 135 11.39 10.99 -3.18
C ALA A 135 12.68 11.75 -3.55
N LYS A 136 13.67 11.09 -4.16
CA LYS A 136 14.87 11.77 -4.69
C LYS A 136 14.60 12.50 -6.00
N LYS A 137 13.48 12.21 -6.67
CA LYS A 137 13.13 12.73 -8.01
C LYS A 137 11.85 13.57 -8.00
N ARG A 138 11.07 13.51 -6.92
CA ARG A 138 9.76 14.14 -6.77
C ARG A 138 9.65 14.76 -5.37
N ASN A 139 8.73 15.72 -5.22
CA ASN A 139 8.49 16.40 -3.94
C ASN A 139 7.69 15.51 -2.96
N ILE A 140 8.35 14.45 -2.46
CA ILE A 140 7.80 13.51 -1.49
C ILE A 140 8.60 13.63 -0.19
N ILE A 141 7.94 13.98 0.91
CA ILE A 141 8.56 14.25 2.20
C ILE A 141 8.09 13.19 3.20
N PHE A 142 9.01 12.37 3.68
CA PHE A 142 8.76 11.44 4.79
C PHE A 142 8.93 12.17 6.13
N THR A 143 7.90 12.15 6.96
CA THR A 143 7.87 12.86 8.24
C THR A 143 7.63 11.90 9.40
N HIS A 144 8.39 12.08 10.47
CA HIS A 144 8.35 11.25 11.67
C HIS A 144 8.18 12.12 12.92
N PRO A 145 7.03 12.77 13.10
CA PRO A 145 6.82 13.63 14.26
C PRO A 145 6.70 12.78 15.53
N SER A 146 7.21 13.31 16.65
CA SER A 146 6.87 12.78 17.97
C SER A 146 5.47 13.26 18.34
N TRP A 147 4.56 12.32 18.59
CA TRP A 147 3.23 12.66 19.09
C TRP A 147 3.30 12.67 20.62
N ALA A 148 3.14 13.84 21.23
CA ALA A 148 2.83 13.91 22.66
C ALA A 148 1.42 13.33 22.84
N GLY A 149 1.34 12.07 23.28
CA GLY A 149 0.07 11.49 23.72
C GLY A 149 -0.51 12.38 24.82
N ARG A 150 -1.77 12.79 24.66
CA ARG A 150 -2.50 13.39 25.78
C ARG A 150 -2.81 12.32 26.82
#